data_AF-A0A6J6FIL2-F1
#
_entry.id   AF-A0A6J6FIL2-F1
#
_cell.length_a   1.000
_cell.length_b   1.000
_cell.length_c   1.000
_cell.angle_alpha   90.00
_cell.angle_beta   90.00
_cell.angle_gamma   90.00
#
_symmetry.space_group_name_H-M   'P 1'
#
loop_
_entity.id
_entity.type
_entity.pdbx_description
1 polymer ?
#
loop_
_entity_poly.entity_id
_entity_poly.type
_entity_poly.pdbx_seq_one_letter_code
_entity_poly.pdbx_strand_id
1 'polypeptide(L)'
;MNELNITPDQKRALSIIFAVMIGLGGFYYFNSRPTEQVSQALIEIPTPAETITTQLIINVAGKVTNPGVYQLPQGSRVIDAIKAAGNQLRGVDISDINLARVLVDGEQILVGPIKNYSSKSKPRKVTIDNPLDINRATIAQLDTLPGIGPVTAQRIIDYRVKVGRINSVDELKKISGLGGSKFEEIMGLLRVF
;
A
#
# COMPACT_ATOMS: atom_id res chain seq x y z
N MET A 1 91.91 -1.93 -22.42
CA MET A 1 90.91 -2.85 -22.97
C MET A 1 91.26 -4.23 -22.44
N ASN A 2 90.53 -4.71 -21.44
CA ASN A 2 90.92 -5.93 -20.72
C ASN A 2 90.49 -7.15 -21.54
N GLU A 3 91.44 -7.76 -22.26
CA GLU A 3 91.25 -9.07 -22.85
C GLU A 3 91.21 -10.11 -21.72
N LEU A 4 90.02 -10.65 -21.43
CA LEU A 4 89.89 -11.77 -20.52
C LEU A 4 90.57 -12.99 -21.14
N ASN A 5 91.65 -13.46 -20.52
CA ASN A 5 92.44 -14.61 -20.96
C ASN A 5 91.74 -15.92 -20.53
N ILE A 6 90.66 -16.29 -21.24
CA ILE A 6 89.83 -17.47 -20.94
C ILE A 6 90.41 -18.71 -21.63
N THR A 7 90.78 -19.72 -20.84
CA THR A 7 91.33 -20.99 -21.36
C THR A 7 90.26 -21.80 -22.12
N PRO A 8 90.66 -22.74 -23.01
CA PRO A 8 89.69 -23.56 -23.75
C PRO A 8 88.69 -24.32 -22.86
N ASP A 9 89.14 -24.80 -21.70
CA ASP A 9 88.28 -25.51 -20.74
C ASP A 9 87.29 -24.57 -20.03
N GLN A 10 87.70 -23.33 -19.73
CA GLN A 10 86.78 -22.32 -19.20
C GLN A 10 85.72 -21.91 -20.22
N LYS A 11 86.06 -21.84 -21.52
CA LYS A 11 85.05 -21.60 -22.58
C LYS A 11 84.04 -22.74 -22.66
N ARG A 12 84.49 -24.00 -22.54
CA ARG A 12 83.59 -25.17 -22.49
C ARG A 12 82.68 -25.13 -21.26
N ALA A 13 83.25 -24.89 -20.07
CA ALA A 13 82.47 -24.73 -18.84
C ALA A 13 81.44 -23.61 -18.95
N LEU A 14 81.82 -22.45 -19.50
CA LEU A 14 80.91 -21.33 -19.70
C LEU A 14 79.78 -21.66 -20.69
N SER A 15 80.09 -22.38 -21.77
CA SER A 15 79.08 -22.83 -22.74
C SER A 15 78.07 -23.81 -22.11
N ILE A 16 78.52 -24.69 -21.21
CA ILE A 16 77.64 -25.63 -20.49
C ILE A 16 76.73 -24.86 -19.54
N ILE A 17 77.28 -23.93 -18.75
CA ILE A 17 76.50 -23.11 -17.82
C ILE A 17 75.45 -22.29 -18.59
N PHE A 18 75.83 -21.70 -19.73
CA PHE A 18 74.91 -20.95 -20.57
C PHE A 18 73.78 -21.82 -21.13
N ALA A 19 74.11 -23.03 -21.61
CA ALA A 19 73.11 -23.99 -22.09
C ALA A 19 72.15 -24.44 -20.97
N VAL A 20 72.67 -24.66 -19.76
CA VAL A 20 71.86 -25.01 -18.58
C VAL A 20 70.94 -23.86 -18.18
N MET A 21 71.42 -22.62 -18.20
CA MET A 21 70.60 -21.43 -17.90
C MET A 21 69.48 -21.23 -18.92
N ILE A 22 69.74 -21.45 -20.21
CA ILE A 22 68.70 -21.43 -21.25
C ILE A 22 67.70 -22.57 -21.03
N GLY A 23 68.18 -23.77 -20.70
CA GLY A 23 67.34 -24.93 -20.41
C GLY A 23 66.42 -24.69 -19.22
N LEU A 24 66.94 -24.17 -18.10
CA LEU A 24 66.13 -23.80 -16.94
C LEU A 24 65.15 -22.67 -17.24
N GLY A 25 65.59 -21.64 -17.99
CA GLY A 25 64.71 -20.54 -18.40
C GLY A 25 63.55 -21.01 -19.28
N GLY A 26 63.85 -21.88 -20.24
CA GLY A 26 62.84 -22.52 -21.09
C GLY A 26 61.91 -23.43 -20.29
N PHE A 27 62.44 -24.24 -19.37
CA PHE A 27 61.64 -25.09 -18.48
C PHE A 27 60.70 -24.25 -17.62
N TYR A 28 61.19 -23.18 -16.99
CA TYR A 28 60.36 -22.27 -16.20
C TYR A 28 59.31 -21.57 -17.08
N TYR A 29 59.67 -21.13 -18.29
CA TYR A 29 58.73 -20.48 -19.18
C TYR A 29 57.62 -21.42 -19.68
N PHE A 30 57.96 -22.67 -20.00
CA PHE A 30 56.98 -23.67 -20.42
C PHE A 30 56.12 -24.16 -19.25
N ASN A 31 56.69 -24.29 -18.05
CA ASN A 31 55.98 -24.78 -16.86
C ASN A 31 55.20 -23.68 -16.13
N SER A 32 55.55 -22.41 -16.34
CA SER A 32 54.84 -21.24 -15.80
C SER A 32 53.85 -20.63 -16.79
N ARG A 33 53.49 -21.35 -17.88
CA ARG A 33 52.28 -20.96 -18.60
C ARG A 33 51.16 -20.99 -17.58
N PRO A 34 50.47 -19.86 -17.30
CA PRO A 34 49.28 -19.89 -16.51
C PRO A 34 48.39 -20.91 -17.22
N THR A 35 48.07 -22.02 -16.55
CA THR A 35 46.90 -22.77 -16.94
C THR A 35 45.82 -21.70 -17.04
N GLU A 36 45.31 -21.42 -18.24
CA GLU A 36 44.06 -20.70 -18.34
C GLU A 36 43.11 -21.58 -17.56
N GLN A 37 42.93 -21.23 -16.28
CA GLN A 37 41.72 -21.53 -15.58
C GLN A 37 40.71 -20.91 -16.52
N VAL A 38 40.07 -21.77 -17.32
CA VAL A 38 38.76 -21.49 -17.84
C VAL A 38 38.02 -21.11 -16.58
N SER A 39 37.97 -19.81 -16.32
CA SER A 39 36.97 -19.23 -15.46
C SER A 39 35.73 -19.69 -16.19
N GLN A 40 35.17 -20.81 -15.73
CA GLN A 40 33.76 -20.96 -15.76
C GLN A 40 33.32 -19.70 -15.05
N ALA A 41 33.09 -18.65 -15.84
CA ALA A 41 31.94 -17.81 -15.60
C ALA A 41 30.87 -18.85 -15.36
N LEU A 42 30.59 -19.10 -14.08
CA LEU A 42 29.32 -19.63 -13.69
C LEU A 42 28.40 -18.76 -14.53
N ILE A 43 27.83 -19.35 -15.56
CA ILE A 43 26.49 -18.97 -15.91
C ILE A 43 25.79 -19.30 -14.60
N GLU A 44 25.75 -18.34 -13.69
CA GLU A 44 24.62 -18.17 -12.83
C GLU A 44 23.49 -18.15 -13.86
N ILE A 45 22.95 -19.36 -14.12
CA ILE A 45 21.55 -19.50 -14.40
C ILE A 45 20.99 -18.57 -13.35
N PRO A 46 20.39 -17.41 -13.71
CA PRO A 46 19.84 -16.55 -12.68
C PRO A 46 18.95 -17.49 -11.90
N THR A 47 19.37 -17.84 -10.68
CA THR A 47 18.49 -18.45 -9.69
C THR A 47 17.28 -17.55 -9.81
N PRO A 48 16.11 -18.05 -10.26
CA PRO A 48 14.96 -17.20 -10.46
C PRO A 48 14.89 -16.40 -9.18
N ALA A 49 15.18 -15.09 -9.26
CA ALA A 49 15.24 -14.28 -8.07
C ALA A 49 13.88 -14.52 -7.47
N GLU A 50 13.83 -15.21 -6.33
CA GLU A 50 12.59 -15.46 -5.63
C GLU A 50 12.13 -14.05 -5.31
N THR A 51 11.32 -13.53 -6.22
CA THR A 51 10.73 -12.23 -6.10
C THR A 51 9.84 -12.49 -4.93
N ILE A 52 10.25 -12.00 -3.76
CA ILE A 52 9.41 -12.04 -2.57
C ILE A 52 8.24 -11.13 -2.93
N THR A 53 7.28 -11.68 -3.67
CA THR A 53 6.02 -11.05 -3.97
C THR A 53 5.30 -11.10 -2.66
N THR A 54 5.48 -10.06 -1.87
CA THR A 54 4.59 -9.72 -0.77
C THR A 54 3.17 -9.83 -1.29
N GLN A 55 2.40 -10.78 -0.74
CA GLN A 55 1.03 -11.03 -1.17
C GLN A 55 0.07 -10.22 -0.31
N LEU A 56 -0.95 -9.66 -0.93
CA LEU A 56 -2.07 -8.97 -0.31
C LEU A 56 -3.24 -9.93 -0.23
N ILE A 57 -3.91 -9.96 0.92
CA ILE A 57 -5.15 -10.71 1.14
C ILE A 57 -6.32 -9.74 0.94
N ILE A 58 -7.15 -9.99 -0.07
CA ILE A 58 -8.21 -9.09 -0.50
C ILE A 58 -9.54 -9.84 -0.54
N ASN A 59 -10.58 -9.29 0.08
CA ASN A 59 -11.93 -9.84 0.02
C ASN A 59 -12.73 -9.20 -1.11
N VAL A 60 -13.15 -9.98 -2.11
CA VAL A 60 -14.05 -9.53 -3.18
C VAL A 60 -15.45 -10.05 -2.92
N ALA A 61 -16.37 -9.14 -2.65
CA ALA A 61 -17.75 -9.43 -2.31
C ALA A 61 -18.72 -8.80 -3.32
N GLY A 62 -19.99 -9.21 -3.27
CA GLY A 62 -21.05 -8.64 -4.09
C GLY A 62 -21.28 -9.40 -5.39
N LYS A 63 -21.56 -8.67 -6.47
CA LYS A 63 -22.01 -9.21 -7.76
C LYS A 63 -20.83 -9.56 -8.69
N VAL A 64 -19.96 -10.44 -8.20
CA VAL A 64 -18.92 -11.14 -8.98
C VAL A 64 -19.26 -12.61 -9.17
N THR A 65 -18.62 -13.28 -10.13
CA THR A 65 -18.83 -14.71 -10.39
C THR A 65 -18.48 -15.59 -9.18
N ASN A 66 -17.30 -15.35 -8.58
CA ASN A 66 -16.79 -16.09 -7.44
C ASN A 66 -16.44 -15.12 -6.30
N PRO A 67 -17.38 -14.77 -5.40
CA PRO A 67 -17.05 -14.00 -4.21
C PRO A 67 -16.11 -14.78 -3.28
N GLY A 68 -15.16 -14.11 -2.63
CA GLY A 68 -14.21 -14.77 -1.77
C GLY A 68 -12.97 -13.94 -1.45
N VAL A 69 -12.02 -14.57 -0.76
CA VAL A 69 -10.73 -13.96 -0.40
C VAL A 69 -9.66 -14.42 -1.38
N TYR A 70 -8.87 -13.47 -1.89
CA TYR A 70 -7.86 -13.67 -2.92
C TYR A 70 -6.50 -13.19 -2.45
N GLN A 71 -5.46 -13.92 -2.84
CA GLN A 71 -4.06 -13.52 -2.66
C GLN A 71 -3.55 -12.91 -3.96
N LEU A 72 -3.10 -11.66 -3.90
CA LEU A 72 -2.64 -10.90 -5.06
C LEU A 72 -1.26 -10.28 -4.78
N PRO A 73 -0.37 -10.14 -5.76
CA PRO A 73 0.92 -9.47 -5.55
C PRO A 73 0.75 -8.02 -5.08
N GLN A 74 1.66 -7.54 -4.24
CA GLN A 74 1.72 -6.12 -3.87
C GLN A 74 1.82 -5.25 -5.12
N GLY A 75 1.05 -4.16 -5.15
CA GLY A 75 0.93 -3.29 -6.32
C GLY A 75 -0.22 -3.64 -7.28
N SER A 76 -0.89 -4.78 -7.06
CA SER A 76 -2.13 -5.12 -7.78
C SER A 76 -3.18 -4.02 -7.60
N ARG A 77 -4.04 -3.84 -8.61
CA ARG A 77 -5.12 -2.87 -8.63
C ARG A 77 -6.48 -3.53 -8.44
N VAL A 78 -7.51 -2.74 -8.18
CA VAL A 78 -8.90 -3.21 -8.00
C VAL A 78 -9.38 -4.09 -9.15
N ILE A 79 -9.01 -3.77 -10.40
CA ILE A 79 -9.31 -4.61 -11.56
C ILE A 79 -8.77 -6.03 -11.46
N ASP A 80 -7.59 -6.21 -10.88
CA ASP A 80 -6.93 -7.51 -10.80
C ASP A 80 -7.68 -8.42 -9.81
N ALA A 81 -8.16 -7.84 -8.71
CA ALA A 81 -9.00 -8.53 -7.75
C ALA A 81 -10.38 -8.91 -8.32
N ILE A 82 -11.03 -8.00 -9.04
CA ILE A 82 -12.32 -8.30 -9.70
C ILE A 82 -12.14 -9.40 -10.76
N LYS A 83 -11.03 -9.36 -11.51
CA LYS A 83 -10.68 -10.39 -12.48
C LYS A 83 -10.42 -11.75 -11.80
N ALA A 84 -9.67 -11.76 -10.70
CA ALA A 84 -9.44 -12.96 -9.90
C ALA A 84 -10.76 -13.57 -9.37
N ALA A 85 -11.74 -12.72 -9.05
CA ALA A 85 -13.09 -13.12 -8.67
C ALA A 85 -14.00 -13.55 -9.85
N GLY A 86 -13.45 -13.72 -11.05
CA GLY A 86 -14.21 -14.13 -12.23
C GLY A 86 -15.03 -13.01 -12.86
N ASN A 87 -14.61 -11.75 -12.68
CA ASN A 87 -15.28 -10.53 -13.12
C ASN A 87 -16.67 -10.31 -12.50
N GLN A 88 -17.25 -9.15 -12.80
CA GLN A 88 -18.62 -8.82 -12.44
C GLN A 88 -19.63 -9.69 -13.19
N LEU A 89 -20.78 -9.96 -12.58
CA LEU A 89 -21.88 -10.66 -13.23
C LEU A 89 -22.44 -9.84 -14.42
N ARG A 90 -23.12 -10.51 -15.36
CA ARG A 90 -23.68 -9.85 -16.55
C ARG A 90 -24.66 -8.74 -16.16
N GLY A 91 -24.48 -7.56 -16.76
CA GLY A 91 -25.33 -6.39 -16.52
C GLY A 91 -25.02 -5.63 -15.23
N VAL A 92 -23.96 -6.01 -14.51
CA VAL A 92 -23.47 -5.25 -13.36
C VAL A 92 -22.59 -4.12 -13.86
N ASP A 93 -22.98 -2.89 -13.53
CA ASP A 93 -22.13 -1.72 -13.74
C ASP A 93 -21.11 -1.59 -12.62
N ILE A 94 -19.87 -1.28 -13.00
CA ILE A 94 -18.72 -1.08 -12.11
C ILE A 94 -18.03 0.27 -12.37
N SER A 95 -18.63 1.14 -13.19
CA SER A 95 -18.10 2.48 -13.49
C SER A 95 -17.87 3.34 -12.24
N ASP A 96 -18.67 3.10 -11.19
CA ASP A 96 -18.60 3.82 -9.92
C ASP A 96 -17.43 3.37 -9.04
N ILE A 97 -16.76 2.26 -9.40
CA ILE A 97 -15.61 1.73 -8.68
C ILE A 97 -14.33 2.27 -9.31
N ASN A 98 -13.40 2.79 -8.49
CA ASN A 98 -12.07 3.16 -8.97
C ASN A 98 -11.22 1.91 -9.24
N LEU A 99 -11.41 1.34 -10.43
CA LEU A 99 -10.75 0.19 -11.00
C LEU A 99 -9.22 0.29 -11.02
N ALA A 100 -8.68 1.49 -11.19
CA ALA A 100 -7.25 1.72 -11.26
C ALA A 100 -6.58 1.85 -9.88
N ARG A 101 -7.32 1.93 -8.78
CA ARG A 101 -6.69 2.12 -7.46
C ARG A 101 -5.82 0.91 -7.08
N VAL A 102 -4.64 1.18 -6.53
CA VAL A 102 -3.76 0.14 -5.95
C VAL A 102 -4.37 -0.42 -4.68
N LEU A 103 -4.28 -1.73 -4.51
CA LEU A 103 -4.81 -2.48 -3.37
C LEU A 103 -3.91 -2.38 -2.15
N VAL A 104 -4.55 -2.45 -0.98
CA VAL A 104 -3.91 -2.52 0.32
C VAL A 104 -4.28 -3.85 0.97
N ASP A 105 -3.36 -4.44 1.73
CA ASP A 105 -3.62 -5.71 2.43
C ASP A 105 -4.83 -5.61 3.38
N GLY A 106 -5.63 -6.67 3.44
CA GLY A 106 -6.84 -6.75 4.26
C GLY A 106 -8.03 -5.97 3.70
N GLU A 107 -7.94 -5.42 2.49
CA GLU A 107 -9.01 -4.62 1.89
C GLU A 107 -10.21 -5.47 1.43
N GLN A 108 -11.41 -4.89 1.52
CA GLN A 108 -12.63 -5.44 0.93
C GLN A 108 -13.11 -4.60 -0.26
N ILE A 109 -13.36 -5.27 -1.39
CA ILE A 109 -13.94 -4.70 -2.61
C ILE A 109 -15.38 -5.19 -2.72
N LEU A 110 -16.34 -4.26 -2.75
CA LEU A 110 -17.74 -4.58 -2.97
C LEU A 110 -18.12 -4.26 -4.42
N VAL A 111 -18.48 -5.28 -5.19
CA VAL A 111 -18.87 -5.16 -6.59
C VAL A 111 -20.39 -5.13 -6.74
N GLY A 112 -20.88 -4.24 -7.59
CA GLY A 112 -22.29 -4.05 -7.86
C GLY A 112 -22.84 -2.78 -7.21
N PRO A 113 -24.17 -2.57 -7.25
CA PRO A 113 -24.76 -1.33 -6.81
C PRO A 113 -24.35 -1.09 -5.36
N ILE A 114 -23.58 -0.03 -5.15
CA ILE A 114 -23.37 0.51 -3.82
C ILE A 114 -24.77 0.92 -3.39
N LYS A 115 -25.45 0.06 -2.63
CA LYS A 115 -26.43 0.54 -1.68
C LYS A 115 -25.61 1.50 -0.85
N ASN A 116 -25.69 2.77 -1.19
CA ASN A 116 -25.19 3.84 -0.38
C ASN A 116 -25.92 3.67 0.95
N TYR A 117 -25.30 2.89 1.85
CA TYR A 117 -25.34 3.12 3.27
C TYR A 117 -24.53 4.39 3.58
N SER A 118 -24.52 5.38 2.67
CA SER A 118 -24.90 6.71 3.14
C SER A 118 -26.08 6.47 4.06
N SER A 119 -25.94 6.90 5.30
CA SER A 119 -26.98 6.86 6.31
C SER A 119 -28.21 7.72 5.90
N LYS A 120 -28.71 7.59 4.67
CA LYS A 120 -30.13 7.62 4.34
C LYS A 120 -30.82 6.43 5.00
N SER A 121 -30.64 6.26 6.31
CA SER A 121 -31.79 5.89 7.10
C SER A 121 -32.83 6.94 6.74
N LYS A 122 -34.02 6.52 6.26
CA LYS A 122 -35.19 7.40 6.33
C LYS A 122 -35.11 8.07 7.70
N PRO A 123 -35.17 9.41 7.81
CA PRO A 123 -35.01 10.09 9.09
C PRO A 123 -35.96 9.42 10.07
N ARG A 124 -35.39 8.60 10.96
CA ARG A 124 -36.17 7.90 11.98
C ARG A 124 -36.65 9.04 12.87
N LYS A 125 -37.97 9.14 13.03
CA LYS A 125 -38.58 10.22 13.81
C LYS A 125 -37.84 10.32 15.14
N VAL A 126 -37.30 11.50 15.42
CA VAL A 126 -36.61 11.76 16.68
C VAL A 126 -37.66 11.72 17.78
N THR A 127 -37.46 10.87 18.77
CA THR A 127 -38.33 10.71 19.93
C THR A 127 -37.47 10.62 21.18
N ILE A 128 -38.08 10.77 22.35
CA ILE A 128 -37.40 10.65 23.64
C ILE A 128 -36.72 9.27 23.78
N ASP A 129 -37.37 8.21 23.29
CA ASP A 129 -36.81 6.84 23.31
C ASP A 129 -35.70 6.61 22.27
N ASN A 130 -35.54 7.52 21.31
CA ASN A 130 -34.50 7.44 20.28
C ASN A 130 -33.90 8.84 20.04
N PRO A 131 -33.07 9.32 20.98
CA PRO A 131 -32.53 10.67 20.90
C PRO A 131 -31.53 10.79 19.75
N LEU A 132 -31.52 11.96 19.13
CA LEU A 132 -30.59 12.30 18.07
C LEU A 132 -29.22 12.66 18.67
N ASP A 133 -28.17 12.00 18.20
CA ASP A 133 -26.79 12.33 18.60
C ASP A 133 -26.32 13.60 17.88
N ILE A 134 -26.03 14.65 18.65
CA ILE A 134 -25.63 15.95 18.12
C ILE A 134 -24.32 15.89 17.31
N ASN A 135 -23.38 15.03 17.71
CA ASN A 135 -22.07 14.90 17.08
C ASN A 135 -22.11 14.12 15.76
N ARG A 136 -23.20 13.42 15.47
CA ARG A 136 -23.38 12.61 14.25
C ARG A 136 -24.58 13.05 13.41
N ALA A 137 -25.43 13.91 13.94
CA ALA A 137 -26.61 14.39 13.25
C ALA A 137 -26.25 15.08 11.92
N THR A 138 -27.05 14.79 10.90
CA THR A 138 -27.04 15.51 9.62
C THR A 138 -27.94 16.73 9.69
N ILE A 139 -27.74 17.68 8.77
CA ILE A 139 -28.59 18.89 8.65
C ILE A 139 -30.07 18.49 8.55
N ALA A 140 -30.39 17.52 7.69
CA ALA A 140 -31.76 17.05 7.51
C ALA A 140 -32.36 16.40 8.77
N GLN A 141 -31.54 15.78 9.64
CA GLN A 141 -32.03 15.25 10.92
C GLN A 141 -32.25 16.37 11.95
N LEU A 142 -31.35 17.36 11.99
CA LEU A 142 -31.50 18.53 12.88
C LEU A 142 -32.74 19.36 12.52
N ASP A 143 -33.03 19.51 11.23
CA ASP A 143 -34.23 20.19 10.71
C ASP A 143 -35.55 19.50 11.07
N THR A 144 -35.52 18.25 11.55
CA THR A 144 -36.73 17.57 12.05
C THR A 144 -37.05 17.90 13.51
N LEU A 145 -36.17 18.59 14.22
CA LEU A 145 -36.39 18.96 15.61
C LEU A 145 -37.37 20.15 15.71
N PRO A 146 -38.27 20.15 16.70
CA PRO A 146 -39.20 21.25 16.87
C PRO A 146 -38.43 22.57 17.10
N GLY A 147 -38.82 23.63 16.38
CA GLY A 147 -38.18 24.94 16.48
C GLY A 147 -36.81 25.08 15.81
N ILE A 148 -36.30 24.02 15.16
CA ILE A 148 -35.03 24.01 14.43
C ILE A 148 -35.30 23.96 12.93
N GLY A 149 -35.03 25.06 12.24
CA GLY A 149 -35.04 25.14 10.78
C GLY A 149 -33.65 24.99 10.17
N PRO A 150 -33.52 25.05 8.82
CA PRO A 150 -32.27 24.80 8.11
C PRO A 150 -31.13 25.74 8.52
N VAL A 151 -31.46 27.00 8.83
CA VAL A 151 -30.48 28.00 9.29
C VAL A 151 -29.90 27.63 10.65
N THR A 152 -30.74 27.21 11.60
CA THR A 152 -30.28 26.81 12.94
C THR A 152 -29.54 25.48 12.89
N ALA A 153 -30.02 24.54 12.08
CA ALA A 153 -29.34 23.28 11.82
C ALA A 153 -27.91 23.51 11.27
N GLN A 154 -27.75 24.44 10.33
CA GLN A 154 -26.43 24.80 9.80
C GLN A 154 -25.52 25.37 10.90
N ARG A 155 -26.03 26.27 11.76
CA ARG A 155 -25.23 26.82 12.87
C ARG A 155 -24.74 25.76 13.86
N ILE A 156 -25.50 24.68 14.07
CA ILE A 156 -25.07 23.54 14.87
C ILE A 156 -23.88 22.84 14.21
N ILE A 157 -23.95 22.60 12.90
CA ILE A 157 -22.83 22.00 12.15
C ILE A 157 -21.61 22.90 12.21
N ASP A 158 -21.77 24.21 12.01
CA ASP A 158 -20.69 25.18 12.07
C ASP A 158 -20.06 25.22 13.47
N TYR A 159 -20.88 25.16 14.52
CA TYR A 159 -20.40 25.08 15.91
C TYR A 159 -19.57 23.82 16.14
N ARG A 160 -20.02 22.65 15.66
CA ARG A 160 -19.25 21.39 15.71
C ARG A 160 -17.90 21.53 15.04
N VAL A 161 -17.84 22.11 13.84
CA VAL A 161 -16.57 22.33 13.14
C VAL A 161 -15.65 23.23 13.96
N LYS A 162 -16.19 24.26 14.61
CA LYS A 162 -15.42 25.23 15.40
C LYS A 162 -14.87 24.65 16.71
N VAL A 163 -15.67 23.90 17.46
CA VAL A 163 -15.27 23.38 18.78
C VAL A 163 -14.75 21.94 18.73
N GLY A 164 -14.89 21.27 17.59
CA GLY A 164 -14.63 19.85 17.42
C GLY A 164 -15.79 19.00 17.95
N ARG A 165 -15.61 18.41 19.12
CA ARG A 165 -16.64 17.56 19.74
C ARG A 165 -17.46 18.37 20.73
N ILE A 166 -18.79 18.27 20.64
CA ILE A 166 -19.70 18.78 21.66
C ILE A 166 -19.71 17.77 22.80
N ASN A 167 -19.42 18.21 24.03
CA ASN A 167 -19.32 17.34 25.20
C ASN A 167 -20.61 17.31 26.04
N SER A 168 -21.42 18.37 25.96
CA SER A 168 -22.72 18.46 26.60
C SER A 168 -23.75 19.10 25.69
N VAL A 169 -25.00 18.65 25.79
CA VAL A 169 -26.14 19.28 25.09
C VAL A 169 -26.26 20.75 25.48
N ASP A 170 -25.92 21.14 26.72
CA ASP A 170 -25.95 22.54 27.18
C ASP A 170 -25.08 23.49 26.37
N GLU A 171 -24.05 22.99 25.70
CA GLU A 171 -23.20 23.82 24.84
C GLU A 171 -23.97 24.45 23.68
N LEU A 172 -25.09 23.85 23.27
CA LEU A 172 -25.94 24.40 22.22
C LEU A 172 -26.52 25.77 22.59
N LYS A 173 -26.64 26.11 23.89
CA LYS A 173 -27.04 27.46 24.35
C LYS A 173 -26.09 28.56 23.89
N LYS A 174 -24.83 28.22 23.55
CA LYS A 174 -23.84 29.16 23.02
C LYS A 174 -24.09 29.51 21.55
N ILE A 175 -24.98 28.79 20.87
CA ILE A 175 -25.33 29.02 19.47
C ILE A 175 -26.45 30.05 19.40
N SER A 176 -26.26 31.08 18.57
CA SER A 176 -27.24 32.14 18.37
C SER A 176 -28.58 31.57 17.88
N GLY A 177 -29.65 31.89 18.61
CA GLY A 177 -31.02 31.45 18.32
C GLY A 177 -31.41 30.08 18.90
N LEU A 178 -30.57 29.51 19.76
CA LEU A 178 -30.73 28.17 20.36
C LEU A 178 -30.76 28.19 21.90
N GLY A 179 -31.16 29.31 22.50
CA GLY A 179 -31.40 29.46 23.93
C GLY A 179 -32.89 29.53 24.29
N GLY A 180 -33.19 29.54 25.58
CA GLY A 180 -34.56 29.66 26.10
C GLY A 180 -35.47 28.50 25.73
N SER A 181 -36.73 28.80 25.38
CA SER A 181 -37.77 27.79 25.13
C SER A 181 -37.42 26.78 24.03
N LYS A 182 -36.72 27.20 22.97
CA LYS A 182 -36.30 26.30 21.89
C LYS A 182 -35.33 25.23 22.36
N PHE A 183 -34.44 25.57 23.28
CA PHE A 183 -33.51 24.61 23.87
C PHE A 183 -34.25 23.59 24.73
N GLU A 184 -35.16 24.07 25.58
CA GLU A 184 -35.94 23.22 26.49
C GLU A 184 -36.80 22.20 25.73
N GLU A 185 -37.36 22.60 24.58
CA GLU A 185 -38.18 21.73 23.74
C GLU A 185 -37.40 20.58 23.10
N ILE A 186 -36.12 20.80 22.77
CA ILE A 186 -35.28 19.81 22.08
C ILE A 186 -34.31 19.06 22.98
N MET A 187 -34.01 19.55 24.20
CA MET A 187 -32.94 18.96 25.01
C MET A 187 -33.19 17.49 25.34
N GLY A 188 -34.46 17.08 25.53
CA GLY A 188 -34.86 15.69 25.77
C GLY A 188 -34.83 14.81 24.52
N LEU A 189 -34.69 15.40 23.34
CA LEU A 189 -34.58 14.70 22.05
C LEU A 189 -33.13 14.55 21.59
N LEU A 190 -32.17 15.06 22.36
CA LEU A 190 -30.76 15.11 22.00
C LEU A 190 -29.93 14.29 22.97
N ARG A 191 -28.81 13.76 22.46
CA ARG A 191 -27.76 13.12 23.26
C ARG A 191 -26.39 13.45 22.71
N VAL A 192 -25.38 13.18 23.52
CA VAL A 192 -23.96 13.27 23.15
C VAL A 192 -23.36 11.89 23.32
N PHE A 193 -22.68 11.39 22.28
CA PHE A 193 -21.78 10.24 22.38
C PHE A 193 -20.35 10.65 22.20
#